data_AF-A0AAU5GUU1-F1
#
_entry.id   AF-A0AAU5GUU1-F1
#
_cell.length_a   1.000
_cell.length_b   1.000
_cell.length_c   1.000
_cell.angle_alpha   90.00
_cell.angle_beta   90.00
_cell.angle_gamma   90.00
#
_symmetry.space_group_name_H-M   'P 1'
#
loop_
_entity.id
_entity.type
_entity.pdbx_description
1 polymer ?
#
loop_
_entity_poly.entity_id
_entity_poly.type
_entity_poly.pdbx_seq_one_letter_code
_entity_poly.pdbx_strand_id
1 'polypeptide(L)'
;MAPSDPVPVAEEAPAPRRTGRRKLALAAGATSLLLVAGALVVGVLLRDGGKAGDTASGDRPGGSVTDSPQPPAGAGAASASASPTPSVSTTGKALTHPSAHTSPTGSATATSDRTTAAADDSQVKDSTGETGTTGSGSDDATACARTTGSGAITGYSACASSGTLTLKASFNTSESFYHAFFNTDGDTATGYQLPYPSPSALGADYMIENGVLYRSRSTSWKWTAVTPNPTGTVSGSKYTWTLPLSGIGSPTGTQRVEFNAGTHYTPVITFSPG
;
A
#
# COMPACT_ATOMS: atom_id res chain seq x y z
N MET A 1 21.08 -39.27 62.68
CA MET A 1 21.74 -38.32 61.77
C MET A 1 20.64 -37.59 61.03
N ALA A 2 20.25 -36.41 61.51
CA ALA A 2 19.24 -35.58 60.87
C ALA A 2 19.93 -34.65 59.86
N PRO A 3 19.34 -34.40 58.68
CA PRO A 3 19.91 -33.48 57.71
C PRO A 3 19.81 -32.04 58.23
N SER A 4 20.92 -31.32 58.17
CA SER A 4 21.01 -29.91 58.53
C SER A 4 20.21 -29.05 57.54
N ASP A 5 19.35 -28.18 58.05
CA ASP A 5 18.61 -27.21 57.26
C ASP A 5 19.56 -26.18 56.61
N PRO A 6 19.29 -25.75 55.36
CA PRO A 6 20.09 -24.75 54.68
C PRO A 6 19.90 -23.35 55.28
N VAL A 7 21.02 -22.65 55.45
CA VAL A 7 21.08 -21.26 55.93
C VAL A 7 20.48 -20.32 54.89
N PRO A 8 19.59 -19.37 55.26
CA PRO A 8 19.05 -18.39 54.33
C PRO A 8 20.15 -17.42 53.87
N VAL A 9 20.29 -17.28 52.55
CA VAL A 9 21.17 -16.30 51.91
C VAL A 9 20.51 -14.93 51.99
N ALA A 10 21.20 -13.95 52.59
CA ALA A 10 20.73 -12.58 52.68
C ALA A 10 20.64 -11.94 51.28
N GLU A 11 19.46 -11.43 50.95
CA GLU A 11 19.15 -10.69 49.73
C GLU A 11 19.81 -9.30 49.78
N GLU A 12 20.76 -9.04 48.89
CA GLU A 12 21.49 -7.77 48.79
C GLU A 12 20.63 -6.73 48.06
N ALA A 13 20.34 -5.62 48.75
CA ALA A 13 19.49 -4.56 48.23
C ALA A 13 20.12 -3.85 47.01
N PRO A 14 19.35 -3.54 45.95
CA PRO A 14 19.87 -2.89 44.75
C PRO A 14 20.29 -1.43 45.01
N ALA A 15 21.51 -1.10 44.58
CA ALA A 15 22.10 0.23 44.70
C ALA A 15 21.30 1.33 43.96
N PRO A 16 21.23 2.57 44.48
CA PRO A 16 20.53 3.67 43.85
C PRO A 16 21.22 4.11 42.56
N ARG A 17 20.49 4.07 41.44
CA ARG A 17 20.95 4.57 40.14
C ARG A 17 21.11 6.09 40.17
N ARG A 18 22.34 6.56 39.96
CA ARG A 18 22.68 7.97 39.72
C ARG A 18 21.94 8.50 38.48
N THR A 19 20.94 9.33 38.70
CA THR A 19 20.31 10.16 37.67
C THR A 19 21.28 11.23 37.18
N GLY A 20 21.87 11.00 36.00
CA GLY A 20 22.62 12.02 35.27
C GLY A 20 21.68 13.09 34.74
N ARG A 21 21.77 14.31 35.29
CA ARG A 21 21.15 15.52 34.77
C ARG A 21 21.65 15.81 33.35
N ARG A 22 20.89 15.42 32.34
CA ARG A 22 21.03 15.99 31.00
C ARG A 22 20.34 17.35 31.00
N LYS A 23 21.09 18.39 30.66
CA LYS A 23 20.61 19.77 30.52
C LYS A 23 19.52 19.79 29.44
N LEU A 24 18.29 20.13 29.82
CA LEU A 24 17.22 20.49 28.88
C LEU A 24 17.64 21.78 28.15
N ALA A 25 17.88 21.67 26.85
CA ALA A 25 17.75 22.83 25.97
C ALA A 25 16.26 23.00 25.67
N LEU A 26 15.68 24.06 26.23
CA LEU A 26 14.30 24.47 26.04
C LEU A 26 14.18 25.06 24.61
N ALA A 27 13.74 24.25 23.64
CA ALA A 27 13.33 24.75 22.33
C ALA A 27 11.82 25.04 22.38
N ALA A 28 11.49 26.32 22.46
CA ALA A 28 10.13 26.83 22.39
C ALA A 28 9.62 26.87 20.95
N GLY A 29 8.35 26.51 20.75
CA GLY A 29 7.53 26.84 19.57
C GLY A 29 7.64 25.82 18.43
N ALA A 30 6.58 25.34 17.80
CA ALA A 30 5.18 25.72 17.82
C ALA A 30 4.33 24.47 17.57
N THR A 31 3.37 24.19 18.45
CA THR A 31 2.39 23.12 18.28
C THR A 31 1.32 23.62 17.32
N SER A 32 1.52 23.41 16.02
CA SER A 32 0.46 23.60 15.03
C SER A 32 -0.52 22.42 15.12
N LEU A 33 -1.50 22.57 16.01
CA LEU A 33 -2.68 21.70 16.08
C LEU A 33 -3.58 22.02 14.87
N LEU A 34 -3.38 21.32 13.75
CA LEU A 34 -4.27 21.44 12.60
C LEU A 34 -5.50 20.54 12.83
N LEU A 35 -6.55 21.15 13.37
CA LEU A 35 -7.91 20.61 13.33
C LEU A 35 -8.35 20.52 11.86
N VAL A 36 -8.39 19.33 11.29
CA VAL A 36 -9.09 19.09 10.03
C VAL A 36 -10.58 19.05 10.35
N ALA A 37 -11.21 20.23 10.28
CA ALA A 37 -12.66 20.34 10.22
C ALA A 37 -13.12 19.80 8.86
N GLY A 38 -13.79 18.64 8.89
CA GLY A 38 -14.54 18.15 7.73
C GLY A 38 -15.69 19.12 7.42
N ALA A 39 -15.50 19.97 6.42
CA ALA A 39 -16.59 20.74 5.83
C ALA A 39 -17.39 19.80 4.91
N LEU A 40 -18.47 19.25 5.47
CA LEU A 40 -19.55 18.64 4.70
C LEU A 40 -20.32 19.78 4.02
N VAL A 41 -19.99 20.06 2.75
CA VAL A 41 -20.73 21.03 1.94
C VAL A 41 -22.01 20.37 1.44
N VAL A 42 -23.08 20.56 2.21
CA VAL A 42 -24.47 20.44 1.77
C VAL A 42 -25.03 21.86 1.74
N GLY A 43 -25.54 22.30 0.59
CA GLY A 43 -26.23 23.59 0.46
C GLY A 43 -25.98 24.24 -0.89
N VAL A 44 -26.84 24.05 -1.89
CA VAL A 44 -28.11 24.78 -2.12
C VAL A 44 -27.91 25.81 -3.24
N LEU A 45 -28.75 25.66 -4.27
CA LEU A 45 -28.89 26.58 -5.39
C LEU A 45 -29.16 28.00 -4.90
N LEU A 46 -28.32 28.95 -5.32
CA LEU A 46 -28.74 30.34 -5.47
C LEU A 46 -28.49 30.78 -6.90
N ARG A 47 -29.62 31.10 -7.52
CA ARG A 47 -29.85 31.67 -8.82
C ARG A 47 -29.90 33.19 -8.64
N ASP A 48 -28.97 33.88 -9.29
CA ASP A 48 -29.04 35.30 -9.69
C ASP A 48 -27.75 35.55 -10.49
N GLY A 49 -27.66 36.31 -11.56
CA GLY A 49 -28.49 37.30 -12.23
C GLY A 49 -27.54 37.96 -13.24
N GLY A 50 -28.04 38.38 -14.39
CA GLY A 50 -27.26 38.54 -15.62
C GLY A 50 -26.13 39.58 -15.64
N LYS A 51 -25.26 39.45 -16.64
CA LYS A 51 -24.81 40.62 -17.41
C LYS A 51 -24.44 40.25 -18.84
N ALA A 52 -25.01 41.02 -19.74
CA ALA A 52 -24.94 40.93 -21.19
C ALA A 52 -23.55 41.31 -21.75
N GLY A 53 -23.24 40.74 -22.92
CA GLY A 53 -22.16 41.16 -23.80
C GLY A 53 -22.42 40.55 -25.18
N ASP A 54 -22.88 41.41 -26.09
CA ASP A 54 -23.26 41.16 -27.48
C ASP A 54 -22.18 40.46 -28.31
N THR A 55 -22.56 39.69 -29.35
CA THR A 55 -22.31 39.99 -30.78
C THR A 55 -22.84 38.87 -31.70
N ALA A 56 -23.47 39.28 -32.81
CA ALA A 56 -23.68 38.57 -34.08
C ALA A 56 -24.89 37.61 -34.26
N SER A 57 -26.01 38.26 -34.63
CA SER A 57 -26.92 37.99 -35.75
C SER A 57 -26.88 36.64 -36.48
N GLY A 58 -28.01 35.93 -36.42
CA GLY A 58 -28.42 34.89 -37.36
C GLY A 58 -29.93 34.72 -37.31
N ASP A 59 -30.63 35.29 -38.30
CA ASP A 59 -32.08 35.25 -38.49
C ASP A 59 -32.67 33.83 -38.46
N ARG A 60 -33.74 33.63 -37.68
CA ARG A 60 -34.80 32.64 -37.98
C ARG A 60 -36.09 32.95 -37.21
N PRO A 61 -37.24 33.15 -37.89
CA PRO A 61 -38.50 33.45 -37.23
C PRO A 61 -39.34 32.20 -36.94
N GLY A 62 -40.06 32.24 -35.82
CA GLY A 62 -41.37 31.60 -35.69
C GLY A 62 -41.47 30.43 -34.71
N GLY A 63 -42.33 30.56 -33.71
CA GLY A 63 -42.91 29.41 -33.00
C GLY A 63 -43.06 29.58 -31.49
N SER A 64 -44.01 30.41 -31.06
CA SER A 64 -44.51 30.48 -29.70
C SER A 64 -45.41 29.26 -29.39
N VAL A 65 -45.03 28.43 -28.40
CA VAL A 65 -45.97 27.56 -27.68
C VAL A 65 -45.59 27.54 -26.19
N THR A 66 -46.49 28.13 -25.42
CA THR A 66 -46.73 27.94 -23.99
C THR A 66 -46.97 26.46 -23.66
N ASP A 67 -46.28 25.91 -22.66
CA ASP A 67 -46.96 25.27 -21.53
C ASP A 67 -45.97 24.81 -20.45
N SER A 68 -46.33 25.08 -19.19
CA SER A 68 -45.66 24.56 -18.01
C SER A 68 -46.53 23.46 -17.39
N PRO A 69 -45.95 22.31 -17.01
CA PRO A 69 -46.54 21.51 -15.94
C PRO A 69 -45.61 21.41 -14.74
N GLN A 70 -46.15 21.93 -13.64
CA GLN A 70 -45.82 21.69 -12.24
C GLN A 70 -45.60 20.19 -11.92
N PRO A 71 -44.52 19.79 -11.22
CA PRO A 71 -44.44 18.47 -10.62
C PRO A 71 -45.17 18.42 -9.27
N PRO A 72 -45.96 17.36 -8.99
CA PRO A 72 -46.62 17.20 -7.71
C PRO A 72 -45.64 16.72 -6.63
N ALA A 73 -45.76 17.33 -5.45
CA ALA A 73 -45.28 16.75 -4.20
C ALA A 73 -46.20 15.59 -3.80
N GLY A 74 -45.62 14.45 -3.41
CA GLY A 74 -46.39 13.32 -2.94
C GLY A 74 -45.50 12.20 -2.39
N ALA A 75 -45.49 12.10 -1.06
CA ALA A 75 -44.97 10.97 -0.31
C ALA A 75 -45.76 9.68 -0.62
N GLY A 76 -45.09 8.53 -0.53
CA GLY A 76 -45.75 7.23 -0.65
C GLY A 76 -44.81 6.09 -0.29
N ALA A 77 -45.13 5.41 0.80
CA ALA A 77 -44.42 4.27 1.36
C ALA A 77 -44.58 2.98 0.54
N ALA A 78 -43.63 2.06 0.77
CA ALA A 78 -43.71 0.60 0.69
C ALA A 78 -44.11 -0.06 -0.66
N SER A 79 -43.20 -0.89 -1.19
CA SER A 79 -43.52 -2.30 -1.50
C SER A 79 -42.27 -3.11 -1.85
N ALA A 80 -42.16 -4.28 -1.23
CA ALA A 80 -41.19 -5.31 -1.56
C ALA A 80 -41.49 -5.93 -2.94
N SER A 81 -40.47 -6.28 -3.73
CA SER A 81 -40.63 -7.35 -4.72
C SER A 81 -39.31 -7.93 -5.23
N ALA A 82 -39.21 -9.24 -5.03
CA ALA A 82 -38.62 -10.26 -5.89
C ALA A 82 -37.13 -10.20 -6.28
N SER A 83 -36.41 -11.18 -5.72
CA SER A 83 -35.22 -11.83 -6.27
C SER A 83 -35.45 -12.37 -7.70
N PRO A 84 -34.44 -12.30 -8.57
CA PRO A 84 -34.30 -13.26 -9.66
C PRO A 84 -33.20 -14.29 -9.37
N THR A 85 -33.64 -15.54 -9.20
CA THR A 85 -32.85 -16.75 -9.39
C THR A 85 -32.61 -16.96 -10.89
N PRO A 86 -31.39 -17.33 -11.32
CA PRO A 86 -31.25 -18.10 -12.55
C PRO A 86 -30.87 -19.56 -12.24
N SER A 87 -31.77 -20.46 -12.61
CA SER A 87 -31.57 -21.91 -12.61
C SER A 87 -31.00 -22.40 -13.95
N VAL A 88 -29.83 -23.02 -13.86
CA VAL A 88 -29.34 -24.29 -14.46
C VAL A 88 -29.63 -24.67 -15.93
N SER A 89 -28.56 -25.26 -16.51
CA SER A 89 -28.50 -26.30 -17.56
C SER A 89 -28.30 -25.75 -18.98
N THR A 90 -27.38 -26.25 -19.80
CA THR A 90 -27.33 -27.65 -20.26
C THR A 90 -26.01 -27.93 -21.02
N THR A 91 -25.41 -29.10 -20.78
CA THR A 91 -24.79 -30.00 -21.78
C THR A 91 -23.60 -29.54 -22.65
N GLY A 92 -22.42 -30.08 -22.31
CA GLY A 92 -21.75 -31.10 -23.13
C GLY A 92 -20.87 -30.66 -24.31
N LYS A 93 -19.54 -30.79 -24.15
CA LYS A 93 -18.69 -31.58 -25.05
C LYS A 93 -17.29 -31.74 -24.48
N ALA A 94 -16.95 -32.98 -24.10
CA ALA A 94 -15.58 -33.40 -23.91
C ALA A 94 -14.90 -33.48 -25.29
N LEU A 95 -13.82 -32.72 -25.48
CA LEU A 95 -12.87 -32.87 -26.58
C LEU A 95 -11.53 -33.25 -25.96
N THR A 96 -11.26 -34.54 -25.96
CA THR A 96 -9.94 -35.13 -25.77
C THR A 96 -9.04 -34.71 -26.93
N HIS A 97 -8.02 -33.91 -26.66
CA HIS A 97 -6.89 -33.71 -27.58
C HIS A 97 -5.64 -34.37 -26.98
N PRO A 98 -5.13 -35.46 -27.57
CA PRO A 98 -3.78 -35.93 -27.32
C PRO A 98 -2.83 -35.21 -28.30
N SER A 99 -1.85 -34.48 -27.78
CA SER A 99 -0.70 -34.05 -28.57
C SER A 99 0.57 -34.41 -27.83
N ALA A 100 1.09 -35.58 -28.19
CA ALA A 100 2.48 -35.91 -28.01
C ALA A 100 3.32 -34.98 -28.90
N HIS A 101 4.30 -34.30 -28.32
CA HIS A 101 5.41 -33.74 -29.09
C HIS A 101 6.74 -34.06 -28.39
N THR A 102 7.36 -35.07 -28.97
CA THR A 102 8.78 -35.40 -29.08
C THR A 102 9.81 -34.40 -28.53
N SER A 103 10.62 -34.91 -27.61
CA SER A 103 11.96 -34.41 -27.28
C SER A 103 12.89 -34.42 -28.49
N PRO A 104 13.73 -33.39 -28.70
CA PRO A 104 14.96 -33.53 -29.44
C PRO A 104 16.15 -33.72 -28.47
N THR A 105 16.69 -34.93 -28.49
CA THR A 105 18.07 -35.24 -28.10
C THR A 105 19.00 -34.60 -29.12
N GLY A 106 19.86 -33.68 -28.67
CA GLY A 106 20.89 -33.06 -29.50
C GLY A 106 22.20 -32.96 -28.72
N SER A 107 23.01 -34.01 -28.80
CA SER A 107 24.44 -33.95 -28.50
C SER A 107 25.16 -33.24 -29.64
N ALA A 108 25.90 -32.17 -29.34
CA ALA A 108 26.95 -31.66 -30.22
C ALA A 108 28.13 -31.16 -29.37
N THR A 109 29.21 -31.91 -29.45
CA THR A 109 30.57 -31.55 -29.04
C THR A 109 31.13 -30.55 -30.05
N ALA A 110 31.64 -29.41 -29.60
CA ALA A 110 32.60 -28.61 -30.37
C ALA A 110 33.54 -27.87 -29.42
N THR A 111 34.75 -28.43 -29.30
CA THR A 111 35.96 -27.79 -28.81
C THR A 111 36.37 -26.68 -29.77
N SER A 112 36.65 -25.48 -29.27
CA SER A 112 37.56 -24.54 -29.93
C SER A 112 38.18 -23.61 -28.89
N ASP A 113 39.48 -23.82 -28.71
CA ASP A 113 40.43 -22.91 -28.11
C ASP A 113 40.32 -21.51 -28.72
N ARG A 114 40.33 -20.48 -27.86
CA ARG A 114 40.85 -19.17 -28.23
C ARG A 114 41.48 -18.45 -27.04
N THR A 115 42.79 -18.60 -26.96
CA THR A 115 43.71 -17.72 -26.24
C THR A 115 43.65 -16.30 -26.82
N THR A 116 43.30 -15.31 -25.99
CA THR A 116 43.77 -13.93 -26.20
C THR A 116 43.83 -13.17 -24.88
N ALA A 117 45.07 -12.91 -24.47
CA ALA A 117 45.63 -11.71 -23.85
C ALA A 117 44.84 -10.94 -22.78
N ALA A 118 45.53 -10.77 -21.66
CA ALA A 118 45.25 -9.85 -20.58
C ALA A 118 45.10 -8.40 -21.04
N ALA A 119 44.09 -7.72 -20.49
CA ALA A 119 44.15 -6.31 -20.14
C ALA A 119 43.34 -6.12 -18.86
N ASP A 120 44.09 -5.89 -17.79
CA ASP A 120 43.71 -5.35 -16.51
C ASP A 120 43.06 -3.97 -16.70
N ASP A 121 41.79 -3.83 -16.33
CA ASP A 121 41.24 -2.55 -15.86
C ASP A 121 40.09 -2.80 -14.90
N SER A 122 40.43 -2.67 -13.62
CA SER A 122 39.54 -2.85 -12.48
C SER A 122 38.66 -1.60 -12.30
N GLN A 123 37.48 -1.59 -12.91
CA GLN A 123 36.36 -0.76 -12.42
C GLN A 123 35.15 -1.62 -12.08
N VAL A 124 35.27 -2.33 -10.96
CA VAL A 124 34.11 -2.84 -10.22
C VAL A 124 33.41 -1.63 -9.63
N LYS A 125 32.45 -1.08 -10.37
CA LYS A 125 31.42 -0.19 -9.81
C LYS A 125 30.46 -1.07 -9.02
N ASP A 126 30.86 -1.36 -7.80
CA ASP A 126 30.08 -2.07 -6.81
C ASP A 126 28.81 -1.25 -6.49
N SER A 127 27.73 -1.58 -7.20
CA SER A 127 26.36 -1.21 -6.83
C SER A 127 25.70 -2.42 -6.20
N THR A 128 26.31 -2.98 -5.15
CA THR A 128 25.61 -3.89 -4.24
C THR A 128 24.55 -3.07 -3.52
N GLY A 129 23.32 -3.16 -4.01
CA GLY A 129 22.13 -2.81 -3.24
C GLY A 129 22.12 -3.68 -2.00
N GLU A 130 22.60 -3.13 -0.89
CA GLU A 130 22.50 -3.73 0.44
C GLU A 130 21.03 -4.06 0.70
N THR A 131 20.71 -5.34 0.53
CA THR A 131 19.46 -5.91 1.03
C THR A 131 19.58 -5.83 2.55
N GLY A 132 18.94 -4.81 3.13
CA GLY A 132 19.04 -4.47 4.54
C GLY A 132 18.92 -5.71 5.41
N THR A 133 20.00 -6.02 6.11
CA THR A 133 20.08 -7.18 7.02
C THR A 133 19.03 -7.03 8.10
N THR A 134 18.10 -7.99 8.15
CA THR A 134 17.07 -8.12 9.17
C THR A 134 17.75 -8.34 10.52
N GLY A 135 17.80 -7.31 11.36
CA GLY A 135 18.30 -7.42 12.72
C GLY A 135 17.30 -8.21 13.58
N SER A 136 17.47 -9.53 13.65
CA SER A 136 16.74 -10.41 14.56
C SER A 136 17.29 -10.23 15.98
N GLY A 137 16.57 -9.48 16.83
CA GLY A 137 16.92 -9.36 18.24
C GLY A 137 15.74 -8.93 19.11
N SER A 138 15.29 -9.87 19.96
CA SER A 138 14.42 -9.71 21.15
C SER A 138 12.94 -10.07 20.97
N ASP A 139 12.40 -10.84 21.93
CA ASP A 139 11.15 -11.61 21.89
C ASP A 139 9.83 -10.81 22.05
N ASP A 140 9.86 -9.53 21.67
CA ASP A 140 8.69 -8.65 21.46
C ASP A 140 8.95 -7.73 20.24
N ALA A 141 9.96 -8.08 19.42
CA ALA A 141 10.51 -7.20 18.42
C ALA A 141 9.52 -6.97 17.30
N THR A 142 9.11 -5.70 17.19
CA THR A 142 8.55 -5.16 15.96
C THR A 142 9.47 -5.55 14.79
N ALA A 143 9.00 -6.46 13.93
CA ALA A 143 9.73 -6.87 12.75
C ALA A 143 9.67 -5.74 11.73
N CYS A 144 10.79 -5.03 11.59
CA CYS A 144 10.90 -3.89 10.70
C CYS A 144 11.87 -4.19 9.56
N ALA A 145 11.39 -4.10 8.32
CA ALA A 145 12.25 -3.88 7.17
C ALA A 145 12.38 -2.38 6.92
N ARG A 146 13.62 -1.93 6.71
CA ARG A 146 13.95 -0.54 6.39
C ARG A 146 14.96 -0.52 5.26
N THR A 147 14.74 0.37 4.31
CA THR A 147 15.64 0.55 3.18
C THR A 147 15.78 2.03 2.86
N THR A 148 17.01 2.43 2.57
CA THR A 148 17.30 3.75 1.99
C THR A 148 16.98 3.67 0.50
N GLY A 149 16.12 4.56 0.03
CA GLY A 149 15.79 4.66 -1.38
C GLY A 149 16.68 5.68 -2.11
N SER A 150 16.37 5.93 -3.37
CA SER A 150 17.03 6.95 -4.19
C SER A 150 16.01 7.65 -5.11
N GLY A 151 16.39 8.81 -5.64
CA GLY A 151 15.53 9.59 -6.53
C GLY A 151 14.25 10.07 -5.83
N ALA A 152 13.10 9.72 -6.39
CA ALA A 152 11.78 10.17 -5.93
C ALA A 152 11.36 9.60 -4.57
N ILE A 153 11.86 8.42 -4.18
CA ILE A 153 11.54 7.78 -2.90
C ILE A 153 12.87 7.51 -2.18
N THR A 154 13.18 8.26 -1.12
CA THR A 154 14.52 8.29 -0.51
C THR A 154 14.68 7.46 0.75
N GLY A 155 13.58 6.99 1.32
CA GLY A 155 13.62 6.08 2.46
C GLY A 155 12.25 5.51 2.73
N TYR A 156 12.19 4.23 3.04
CA TYR A 156 10.93 3.55 3.26
C TYR A 156 11.10 2.38 4.23
N SER A 157 10.01 2.03 4.91
CA SER A 157 10.01 0.95 5.89
C SER A 157 8.63 0.36 6.11
N ALA A 158 8.60 -0.90 6.49
CA ALA A 158 7.42 -1.59 6.99
C ALA A 158 7.75 -2.30 8.29
N CYS A 159 6.96 -2.01 9.31
CA CYS A 159 7.12 -2.51 10.67
C CYS A 159 5.83 -3.16 11.11
N ALA A 160 5.85 -4.47 11.35
CA ALA A 160 4.72 -5.17 11.95
C ALA A 160 4.99 -5.48 13.42
N SER A 161 3.95 -5.36 14.23
CA SER A 161 3.88 -5.76 15.64
C SER A 161 2.58 -6.54 15.87
N SER A 162 2.36 -7.07 17.09
CA SER A 162 1.27 -7.99 17.46
C SER A 162 -0.18 -7.55 17.16
N GLY A 163 -0.39 -6.37 16.58
CA GLY A 163 -1.69 -5.99 16.05
C GLY A 163 -1.68 -4.84 15.04
N THR A 164 -0.51 -4.28 14.73
CA THR A 164 -0.42 -3.09 13.86
C THR A 164 0.69 -3.22 12.83
N LEU A 165 0.40 -2.72 11.64
CA LEU A 165 1.36 -2.47 10.57
C LEU A 165 1.61 -0.96 10.52
N THR A 166 2.88 -0.56 10.60
CA THR A 166 3.32 0.81 10.38
C THR A 166 4.20 0.89 9.15
N LEU A 167 3.80 1.72 8.20
CA LEU A 167 4.45 1.95 6.93
C LEU A 167 4.96 3.38 6.91
N LYS A 168 6.18 3.57 6.41
CA LYS A 168 6.75 4.91 6.25
C LYS A 168 7.41 5.03 4.89
N ALA A 169 7.29 6.20 4.28
CA ALA A 169 8.00 6.55 3.07
C ALA A 169 8.39 8.04 3.09
N SER A 170 9.53 8.36 2.50
CA SER A 170 10.01 9.72 2.28
C SER A 170 10.06 9.99 0.78
N PHE A 171 9.31 11.00 0.33
CA PHE A 171 9.19 11.34 -1.09
C PHE A 171 9.87 12.66 -1.41
N ASN A 172 10.77 12.67 -2.39
CA ASN A 172 11.42 13.87 -2.92
C ASN A 172 10.75 14.39 -4.21
N THR A 173 9.54 13.92 -4.49
CA THR A 173 8.68 14.37 -5.60
C THR A 173 7.32 14.82 -5.08
N SER A 174 6.65 15.71 -5.83
CA SER A 174 5.27 16.12 -5.58
C SER A 174 4.36 15.40 -6.56
N GLU A 175 3.62 14.42 -6.06
CA GLU A 175 2.68 13.61 -6.86
C GLU A 175 1.27 13.80 -6.33
N SER A 176 0.27 13.58 -7.21
CA SER A 176 -1.13 13.57 -6.77
C SER A 176 -1.48 12.34 -5.92
N PHE A 177 -0.69 11.28 -6.06
CA PHE A 177 -0.93 10.00 -5.40
C PHE A 177 0.37 9.40 -4.88
N TYR A 178 0.32 8.98 -3.62
CA TYR A 178 1.35 8.16 -3.00
C TYR A 178 0.71 6.84 -2.58
N HIS A 179 1.28 5.74 -3.05
CA HIS A 179 0.77 4.42 -2.79
C HIS A 179 1.71 3.60 -1.92
N ALA A 180 1.11 2.74 -1.11
CA ALA A 180 1.76 1.56 -0.57
C ALA A 180 0.92 0.34 -0.98
N PHE A 181 1.52 -0.58 -1.72
CA PHE A 181 0.91 -1.81 -2.20
C PHE A 181 1.39 -2.99 -1.36
N PHE A 182 0.49 -3.90 -0.97
CA PHE A 182 0.81 -5.02 -0.09
C PHE A 182 0.35 -6.33 -0.70
N ASN A 183 1.20 -7.35 -0.61
CA ASN A 183 0.81 -8.74 -0.75
C ASN A 183 0.73 -9.34 0.65
N THR A 184 -0.44 -9.89 0.97
CA THR A 184 -0.81 -10.40 2.30
C THR A 184 -0.98 -11.91 2.37
N ASP A 185 -1.12 -12.58 1.22
CA ASP A 185 -1.30 -14.03 1.12
C ASP A 185 0.01 -14.77 0.74
N GLY A 186 1.05 -14.02 0.36
CA GLY A 186 2.34 -14.53 -0.07
C GLY A 186 2.36 -15.04 -1.52
N ASP A 187 1.24 -14.98 -2.24
CA ASP A 187 1.12 -15.46 -3.61
C ASP A 187 1.25 -14.30 -4.60
N THR A 188 2.36 -14.26 -5.33
CA THR A 188 2.62 -13.19 -6.32
C THR A 188 1.72 -13.27 -7.57
N ALA A 189 1.02 -14.40 -7.77
CA ALA A 189 0.12 -14.60 -8.90
C ALA A 189 -1.30 -14.07 -8.65
N THR A 190 -1.67 -13.82 -7.38
CA THR A 190 -2.95 -13.22 -6.99
C THR A 190 -2.82 -11.70 -6.87
N GLY A 191 -3.91 -11.01 -6.52
CA GLY A 191 -3.90 -9.55 -6.35
C GLY A 191 -3.60 -8.76 -7.64
N TYR A 192 -3.47 -7.45 -7.49
CA TYR A 192 -3.16 -6.51 -8.57
C TYR A 192 -1.71 -6.66 -9.05
N GLN A 193 -1.54 -6.75 -10.36
CA GLN A 193 -0.22 -6.81 -10.99
C GLN A 193 0.23 -5.39 -11.33
N LEU A 194 1.29 -4.93 -10.65
CA LEU A 194 1.81 -3.58 -10.83
C LEU A 194 2.32 -3.42 -12.27
N PRO A 195 2.05 -2.28 -12.92
CA PRO A 195 2.47 -2.05 -14.28
C PRO A 195 3.94 -1.62 -14.32
N TYR A 196 4.55 -1.73 -15.50
CA TYR A 196 5.84 -1.10 -15.76
C TYR A 196 5.80 0.40 -15.40
N PRO A 197 6.82 0.97 -14.73
CA PRO A 197 8.15 0.41 -14.50
C PRO A 197 8.35 -0.31 -13.16
N SER A 198 7.28 -0.74 -12.47
CA SER A 198 7.49 -1.60 -11.30
C SER A 198 8.31 -2.82 -11.71
N PRO A 199 9.43 -3.11 -11.03
CA PRO A 199 10.29 -4.23 -11.38
C PRO A 199 9.76 -5.55 -10.81
N SER A 200 8.63 -5.53 -10.07
CA SER A 200 8.19 -6.66 -9.26
C SER A 200 6.86 -7.23 -9.74
N ALA A 201 6.73 -8.56 -9.64
CA ALA A 201 5.44 -9.23 -9.62
C ALA A 201 4.97 -9.30 -8.17
N LEU A 202 4.54 -8.18 -7.58
CA LEU A 202 4.14 -8.17 -6.17
C LEU A 202 2.88 -8.99 -5.92
N GLY A 203 1.89 -8.91 -6.82
CA GLY A 203 0.54 -9.45 -6.58
C GLY A 203 -0.14 -8.75 -5.41
N ALA A 204 -0.49 -7.48 -5.57
CA ALA A 204 -0.96 -6.65 -4.45
C ALA A 204 -2.44 -6.91 -4.10
N ASP A 205 -2.68 -7.45 -2.92
CA ASP A 205 -4.01 -7.63 -2.34
C ASP A 205 -4.62 -6.32 -1.85
N TYR A 206 -3.78 -5.43 -1.34
CA TYR A 206 -4.21 -4.18 -0.72
C TYR A 206 -3.39 -2.99 -1.24
N MET A 207 -3.98 -1.81 -1.19
CA MET A 207 -3.34 -0.54 -1.50
C MET A 207 -3.79 0.52 -0.50
N ILE A 208 -2.86 1.33 0.00
CA ILE A 208 -3.21 2.61 0.63
C ILE A 208 -3.02 3.71 -0.40
N GLU A 209 -4.05 4.53 -0.62
CA GLU A 209 -3.99 5.74 -1.42
C GLU A 209 -4.63 6.87 -0.61
N ASN A 210 -3.89 7.96 -0.39
CA ASN A 210 -4.39 9.16 0.29
C ASN A 210 -5.09 8.89 1.64
N GLY A 211 -4.61 7.89 2.39
CA GLY A 211 -5.15 7.54 3.71
C GLY A 211 -6.41 6.67 3.68
N VAL A 212 -6.80 6.13 2.51
CA VAL A 212 -7.88 5.16 2.37
C VAL A 212 -7.27 3.79 2.06
N LEU A 213 -7.77 2.74 2.72
CA LEU A 213 -7.37 1.35 2.43
C LEU A 213 -8.29 0.77 1.36
N TYR A 214 -7.68 0.17 0.35
CA TYR A 214 -8.36 -0.53 -0.72
C TYR A 214 -7.91 -1.99 -0.78
N ARG A 215 -8.81 -2.85 -1.26
CA ARG A 215 -8.55 -4.26 -1.55
C ARG A 215 -8.78 -4.56 -3.03
N SER A 216 -7.89 -5.33 -3.63
CA SER A 216 -8.07 -5.95 -4.95
C SER A 216 -8.35 -7.44 -4.80
N ARG A 217 -9.09 -7.99 -5.77
CA ARG A 217 -9.22 -9.43 -6.03
C ARG A 217 -8.94 -9.75 -7.50
N SER A 218 -8.29 -8.83 -8.20
CA SER A 218 -8.06 -8.88 -9.65
C SER A 218 -6.63 -8.52 -9.97
N THR A 219 -6.09 -9.14 -11.02
CA THR A 219 -4.79 -8.80 -11.61
C THR A 219 -4.78 -7.46 -12.33
N SER A 220 -5.95 -6.87 -12.58
CA SER A 220 -6.11 -5.54 -13.19
C SER A 220 -6.49 -4.48 -12.15
N TRP A 221 -6.41 -3.20 -12.53
CA TRP A 221 -6.73 -2.06 -11.65
C TRP A 221 -8.21 -2.06 -11.25
N LYS A 222 -8.53 -2.77 -10.17
CA LYS A 222 -9.88 -2.91 -9.61
C LYS A 222 -9.79 -2.94 -8.09
N TRP A 223 -10.16 -1.82 -7.48
CA TRP A 223 -10.00 -1.58 -6.06
C TRP A 223 -11.35 -1.34 -5.41
N THR A 224 -11.56 -1.93 -4.24
CA THR A 224 -12.73 -1.68 -3.39
C THR A 224 -12.24 -1.11 -2.06
N ALA A 225 -12.77 0.04 -1.65
CA ALA A 225 -12.44 0.61 -0.35
C ALA A 225 -12.88 -0.33 0.78
N VAL A 226 -12.04 -0.49 1.79
CA VAL A 226 -12.29 -1.36 2.95
C VAL A 226 -11.94 -0.63 4.25
N THR A 227 -12.49 -1.12 5.35
CA THR A 227 -12.28 -0.56 6.68
C THR A 227 -11.50 -1.53 7.58
N PRO A 228 -10.76 -1.01 8.58
CA PRO A 228 -10.59 0.40 8.91
C PRO A 228 -9.60 1.11 7.99
N ASN A 229 -9.80 2.41 7.80
CA ASN A 229 -8.82 3.26 7.12
C ASN A 229 -7.56 3.41 8.00
N PRO A 230 -6.37 3.51 7.39
CA PRO A 230 -5.14 3.78 8.13
C PRO A 230 -5.21 5.15 8.79
N THR A 231 -4.68 5.27 10.00
CA THR A 231 -4.33 6.58 10.56
C THR A 231 -3.03 7.04 9.90
N GLY A 232 -3.06 8.20 9.24
CA GLY A 232 -1.92 8.75 8.53
C GLY A 232 -1.42 10.05 9.13
N THR A 233 -0.10 10.29 9.08
CA THR A 233 0.49 11.61 9.34
C THR A 233 1.45 11.97 8.22
N VAL A 234 1.42 13.24 7.80
CA VAL A 234 2.36 13.80 6.83
C VAL A 234 3.17 14.91 7.50
N SER A 235 4.49 14.82 7.43
CA SER A 235 5.41 15.83 7.97
C SER A 235 6.50 16.14 6.94
N GLY A 236 6.30 17.22 6.17
CA GLY A 236 7.16 17.53 5.02
C GLY A 236 7.05 16.43 3.97
N SER A 237 8.17 15.85 3.56
CA SER A 237 8.26 14.73 2.61
C SER A 237 7.93 13.36 3.21
N LYS A 238 7.67 13.26 4.52
CA LYS A 238 7.53 11.99 5.22
C LYS A 238 6.07 11.62 5.42
N TYR A 239 5.70 10.45 4.94
CA TYR A 239 4.40 9.84 5.10
C TYR A 239 4.53 8.68 6.06
N THR A 240 3.59 8.59 7.00
CA THR A 240 3.45 7.45 7.90
C THR A 240 2.01 7.00 7.89
N TRP A 241 1.79 5.70 7.68
CA TRP A 241 0.48 5.07 7.76
C TRP A 241 0.53 3.97 8.81
N THR A 242 -0.46 3.94 9.69
CA THR A 242 -0.63 2.88 10.70
C THR A 242 -2.02 2.30 10.55
N LEU A 243 -2.11 0.97 10.46
CA LEU A 243 -3.37 0.25 10.38
C LEU A 243 -3.32 -1.04 11.22
N PRO A 244 -4.46 -1.50 11.75
CA PRO A 244 -4.52 -2.78 12.43
C PRO A 244 -4.34 -3.93 11.44
N LEU A 245 -3.61 -4.97 11.83
CA LEU A 245 -3.40 -6.17 11.00
C LEU A 245 -4.71 -6.90 10.67
N SER A 246 -5.71 -6.82 11.55
CA SER A 246 -7.06 -7.33 11.28
C SER A 246 -7.75 -6.64 10.10
N GLY A 247 -7.38 -5.39 9.79
CA GLY A 247 -7.87 -4.66 8.62
C GLY A 247 -7.37 -5.21 7.30
N ILE A 248 -6.30 -5.99 7.31
CA ILE A 248 -5.72 -6.66 6.13
C ILE A 248 -5.81 -8.19 6.23
N GLY A 249 -6.75 -8.70 7.03
CA GLY A 249 -7.04 -10.14 7.12
C GLY A 249 -6.16 -10.93 8.09
N SER A 250 -5.44 -10.25 8.99
CA SER A 250 -4.55 -10.88 9.97
C SER A 250 -3.54 -11.84 9.34
N PRO A 251 -2.73 -11.36 8.38
CA PRO A 251 -1.86 -12.24 7.61
C PRO A 251 -0.83 -12.89 8.53
N THR A 252 -0.54 -14.16 8.27
CA THR A 252 0.47 -14.94 8.98
C THR A 252 1.65 -15.19 8.05
N GLY A 253 2.88 -15.05 8.53
CA GLY A 253 4.09 -15.28 7.73
C GLY A 253 4.63 -14.03 7.04
N THR A 254 5.48 -14.24 6.02
CA THR A 254 6.19 -13.16 5.33
C THR A 254 5.30 -12.42 4.34
N GLN A 255 5.15 -11.12 4.57
CA GLN A 255 4.40 -10.19 3.74
C GLN A 255 5.36 -9.37 2.88
N ARG A 256 4.84 -8.78 1.81
CA ARG A 256 5.62 -7.95 0.89
C ARG A 256 4.96 -6.60 0.70
N VAL A 257 5.77 -5.56 0.54
CA VAL A 257 5.28 -4.21 0.27
C VAL A 257 6.17 -3.47 -0.73
N GLU A 258 5.52 -2.65 -1.55
CA GLU A 258 6.14 -1.75 -2.50
C GLU A 258 5.53 -0.35 -2.38
N PHE A 259 6.37 0.68 -2.40
CA PHE A 259 5.93 2.07 -2.36
C PHE A 259 6.01 2.69 -3.74
N ASN A 260 5.07 3.59 -4.04
CA ASN A 260 5.01 4.25 -5.33
C ASN A 260 4.68 5.75 -5.18
N ALA A 261 5.31 6.53 -6.06
CA ALA A 261 5.03 7.95 -6.27
C ALA A 261 5.08 8.21 -7.79
N GLY A 262 3.91 8.39 -8.41
CA GLY A 262 3.80 8.57 -9.85
C GLY A 262 4.32 7.34 -10.62
N THR A 263 5.36 7.51 -11.44
CA THR A 263 6.02 6.41 -12.16
C THR A 263 7.19 5.78 -11.40
N HIS A 264 7.47 6.21 -10.16
CA HIS A 264 8.58 5.72 -9.37
C HIS A 264 8.12 4.64 -8.40
N TYR A 265 8.81 3.51 -8.42
CA TYR A 265 8.53 2.36 -7.56
C TYR A 265 9.77 2.00 -6.76
N THR A 266 9.59 1.57 -5.51
CA THR A 266 10.68 0.99 -4.73
C THR A 266 10.91 -0.47 -5.10
N PRO A 267 12.07 -1.05 -4.80
CA PRO A 267 12.18 -2.48 -4.59
C PRO A 267 11.16 -2.98 -3.54
N VAL A 268 10.73 -4.23 -3.68
CA VAL A 268 9.89 -4.91 -2.68
C VAL A 268 10.69 -5.14 -1.40
N ILE A 269 10.10 -4.81 -0.25
CA ILE A 269 10.62 -5.22 1.06
C ILE A 269 9.67 -6.20 1.73
N THR A 270 10.23 -7.06 2.58
CA THR A 270 9.49 -8.08 3.30
C THR A 270 9.37 -7.75 4.79
N PHE A 271 8.26 -8.11 5.41
CA PHE A 271 8.08 -8.02 6.86
C PHE A 271 7.24 -9.21 7.33
N SER A 272 7.34 -9.57 8.60
CA SER A 272 6.55 -10.65 9.18
C SER A 272 5.86 -10.15 10.44
N PRO A 273 4.54 -10.28 10.58
CA PRO A 273 3.88 -10.05 11.86
C PRO A 273 4.49 -10.95 12.94
N GLY A 274 4.83 -10.34 14.07
CA GLY A 274 5.28 -11.06 15.27
C GLY A 274 4.12 -11.67 16.04
#